data_AF-A0A847QK02-F1
#
_entry.id   AF-A0A847QK02-F1
#
_cell.length_a   1.000
_cell.length_b   1.000
_cell.length_c   1.000
_cell.angle_alpha   90.00
_cell.angle_beta   90.00
_cell.angle_gamma   90.00
#
_symmetry.space_group_name_H-M   'P 1'
#
loop_
_entity.id
_entity.type
_entity.pdbx_description
1 polymer ?
#
loop_
_entity_poly.entity_id
_entity_poly.type
_entity_poly.pdbx_seq_one_letter_code
_entity_poly.pdbx_strand_id
1 'polypeptide(L)'
;MGGFRKITPVRGFDSANRDNAKQNNYAWSMAELGEYLYVGTARNIPYSILSNQIFGDIPIPEILIPQNPDFAGEIWRYKKDGSESWQRVYKAPQDPMNIGFRFMVNYNNALYAGALTPLSPNVIILKSTDGLTWNTLPQSVQGFSTRYMVEHNGVLYMGALPLMGVAAAALFSSTDPENNGWTQIDLNGDPDKNPRGNVDVLLSFNGHLYVGTALPTGFELWRTNGATPQKDDWVLVVDKGAGDARNEHPWSLDVFNDYIYIGTAIEVGIRSINPDDPIVPPKGFDVIRVSKDDRWELVIGGKPVVPTQPITGVRGQALSGFPSGFGDITNGYCWQIQAFNGELYLGTWSWNDLIPIYVPYFPALLDELLPQVGSLSPFLDFLSSVFNPGITELLYTLGARRIGCDLWKTRDGVHWVPVSLNGLCNRYNYGIRTLFVSSEGTLYLGTANPFQGCEVWEKRAD
;
A
#
# COMPACT_ATOMS: atom_id res chain seq x y z
N MET A 1 4.37 -20.96 11.81
CA MET A 1 3.78 -20.21 10.68
C MET A 1 4.89 -19.84 9.71
N GLY A 2 5.29 -20.72 8.78
CA GLY A 2 6.31 -20.37 7.76
C GLY A 2 7.69 -19.87 8.25
N GLY A 3 8.03 -20.05 9.54
CA GLY A 3 9.22 -19.47 10.16
C GLY A 3 9.06 -18.03 10.71
N PHE A 4 7.86 -17.44 10.64
CA PHE A 4 7.60 -16.12 11.24
C PHE A 4 7.39 -16.20 12.76
N ARG A 5 8.00 -15.26 13.48
CA ARG A 5 7.88 -15.03 14.92
C ARG A 5 7.35 -13.63 15.19
N LYS A 6 6.28 -13.50 15.99
CA LYS A 6 5.77 -12.19 16.39
C LYS A 6 6.74 -11.54 17.39
N ILE A 7 7.11 -10.28 17.14
CA ILE A 7 8.00 -9.50 18.00
C ILE A 7 7.30 -8.32 18.69
N THR A 8 6.00 -8.14 18.43
CA THR A 8 5.15 -7.13 19.07
C THR A 8 4.28 -7.80 20.16
N PRO A 9 4.68 -7.75 21.45
CA PRO A 9 3.91 -8.37 22.53
C PRO A 9 2.59 -7.63 22.81
N VAL A 10 2.59 -6.31 22.65
CA VAL A 10 1.40 -5.44 22.74
C VAL A 10 1.10 -4.91 21.36
N ARG A 11 -0.06 -5.29 20.80
CA ARG A 11 -0.52 -4.83 19.49
C ARG A 11 -0.57 -3.30 19.47
N GLY A 12 0.08 -2.69 18.49
CA GLY A 12 0.28 -1.25 18.40
C GLY A 12 1.29 -0.66 19.40
N PHE A 13 2.20 -1.50 19.91
CA PHE A 13 3.45 -1.19 20.63
C PHE A 13 3.32 -0.67 22.07
N ASP A 14 2.37 0.21 22.38
CA ASP A 14 2.34 0.95 23.65
C ASP A 14 1.91 0.07 24.84
N SER A 15 2.90 -0.45 25.58
CA SER A 15 2.67 -1.27 26.77
C SER A 15 2.18 -0.48 27.98
N ALA A 16 2.39 0.84 28.00
CA ALA A 16 1.97 1.71 29.10
C ALA A 16 0.52 2.17 28.94
N ASN A 17 0.05 2.31 27.69
CA ASN A 17 -1.30 2.76 27.38
C ASN A 17 -1.94 1.89 26.28
N ARG A 18 -2.79 0.95 26.69
CA ARG A 18 -3.51 0.04 25.76
C ARG A 18 -4.48 0.76 24.83
N ASP A 19 -5.08 1.88 25.25
CA ASP A 19 -5.96 2.66 24.39
C ASP A 19 -5.15 3.33 23.27
N ASN A 20 -4.00 3.93 23.60
CA ASN A 20 -3.07 4.46 22.60
C ASN A 20 -2.57 3.36 21.65
N ALA A 21 -2.23 2.19 22.19
CA ALA A 21 -1.71 1.07 21.39
C ALA A 21 -2.69 0.65 20.29
N LYS A 22 -3.98 0.45 20.63
CA LYS A 22 -5.00 0.04 19.65
C LYS A 22 -5.12 1.01 18.47
N GLN A 23 -4.89 2.29 18.71
CA GLN A 23 -5.01 3.34 17.71
C GLN A 23 -3.88 3.33 16.68
N ASN A 24 -2.72 2.71 16.98
CA ASN A 24 -1.68 2.38 15.99
C ASN A 24 -2.17 1.22 15.11
N ASN A 25 -3.07 1.53 14.19
CA ASN A 25 -3.76 0.55 13.36
C ASN A 25 -2.82 -0.11 12.34
N TYR A 26 -1.79 0.58 11.83
CA TYR A 26 -0.91 0.07 10.77
C TYR A 26 0.54 0.23 11.18
N ALA A 27 1.35 -0.81 10.96
CA ALA A 27 2.79 -0.67 10.80
C ALA A 27 3.04 -0.17 9.37
N TRP A 28 3.05 1.15 9.20
CA TRP A 28 2.80 1.82 7.92
C TRP A 28 4.05 1.90 7.04
N SER A 29 5.22 2.01 7.66
CA SER A 29 6.54 1.99 7.02
C SER A 29 7.57 1.34 7.92
N MET A 30 8.66 0.83 7.32
CA MET A 30 9.79 0.24 8.04
C MET A 30 11.11 0.62 7.38
N ALA A 31 12.13 0.85 8.20
CA ALA A 31 13.52 0.99 7.77
C ALA A 31 14.45 0.61 8.92
N GLU A 32 15.76 0.51 8.65
CA GLU A 32 16.75 0.26 9.70
C GLU A 32 17.82 1.34 9.76
N LEU A 33 18.37 1.52 10.97
CA LEU A 33 19.54 2.35 11.23
C LEU A 33 20.34 1.72 12.38
N GLY A 34 21.55 1.25 12.07
CA GLY A 34 22.39 0.52 13.01
C GLY A 34 21.74 -0.78 13.49
N GLU A 35 21.70 -0.98 14.81
CA GLU A 35 21.15 -2.18 15.45
C GLU A 35 19.62 -2.18 15.60
N TYR A 36 18.94 -1.15 15.08
CA TYR A 36 17.51 -0.95 15.30
C TYR A 36 16.69 -0.99 14.02
N LEU A 37 15.54 -1.66 14.10
CA LEU A 37 14.41 -1.53 13.18
C LEU A 37 13.55 -0.35 13.63
N TYR A 38 13.07 0.46 12.69
CA TYR A 38 12.15 1.57 12.91
C TYR A 38 10.84 1.29 12.20
N VAL A 39 9.72 1.63 12.86
CA VAL A 39 8.37 1.45 12.34
C VAL A 39 7.62 2.78 12.45
N GLY A 40 7.25 3.34 11.31
CA GLY A 40 6.30 4.44 11.22
C GLY A 40 4.88 3.91 11.31
N THR A 41 4.03 4.50 12.15
CA THR A 41 2.66 4.01 12.39
C THR A 41 1.61 4.82 11.63
N ALA A 42 0.39 4.27 11.53
CA ALA A 42 -0.83 4.96 11.11
C ALA A 42 -1.86 4.99 12.24
N ARG A 43 -2.56 6.12 12.39
CA ARG A 43 -3.58 6.29 13.41
C ARG A 43 -4.99 6.16 12.84
N ASN A 44 -5.78 5.23 13.37
CA ASN A 44 -7.24 5.19 13.20
C ASN A 44 -7.76 5.23 11.74
N ILE A 45 -7.11 4.55 10.78
CA ILE A 45 -7.35 4.78 9.34
C ILE A 45 -8.78 4.51 8.87
N PRO A 46 -9.42 3.36 9.14
CA PRO A 46 -10.81 3.16 8.73
C PRO A 46 -11.75 4.17 9.38
N TYR A 47 -11.54 4.50 10.66
CA TYR A 47 -12.29 5.55 11.34
C TYR A 47 -12.14 6.89 10.62
N SER A 48 -10.91 7.30 10.30
CA SER A 48 -10.64 8.54 9.57
C SER A 48 -11.28 8.57 8.18
N ILE A 49 -11.28 7.46 7.44
CA ILE A 49 -11.95 7.39 6.12
C ILE A 49 -13.45 7.65 6.28
N LEU A 50 -14.10 7.02 7.26
CA LEU A 50 -15.55 7.15 7.45
C LEU A 50 -15.93 8.50 8.06
N SER A 51 -15.18 8.98 9.05
CA SER A 51 -15.45 10.25 9.74
C SER A 51 -15.27 11.47 8.82
N ASN A 52 -14.46 11.33 7.76
CA ASN A 52 -14.33 12.34 6.72
C ASN A 52 -15.33 12.16 5.56
N GLN A 53 -16.33 11.28 5.72
CA GLN A 53 -17.43 11.07 4.77
C GLN A 53 -16.96 10.79 3.34
N ILE A 54 -15.84 10.05 3.21
CA ILE A 54 -15.23 9.70 1.91
C ILE A 54 -16.22 8.95 0.99
N PHE A 55 -17.21 8.29 1.60
CA PHE A 55 -18.26 7.52 0.94
C PHE A 55 -19.66 8.08 1.16
N GLY A 56 -19.79 9.30 1.68
CA GLY A 56 -21.05 9.82 2.22
C GLY A 56 -21.20 9.54 3.72
N ASP A 57 -22.42 9.71 4.24
CA ASP A 57 -22.72 9.69 5.67
C ASP A 57 -22.99 8.26 6.17
N ILE A 58 -22.04 7.36 5.92
CA ILE A 58 -22.14 5.96 6.35
C ILE A 58 -21.95 5.86 7.87
N PRO A 59 -22.88 5.22 8.61
CA PRO A 59 -22.71 4.98 10.03
C PRO A 59 -21.41 4.22 10.34
N ILE A 60 -20.68 4.69 11.35
CA ILE A 60 -19.41 4.08 11.78
C ILE A 60 -19.73 2.97 12.79
N PRO A 61 -19.36 1.70 12.52
CA PRO A 61 -19.52 0.61 13.49
C PRO A 61 -18.75 0.90 14.79
N GLU A 62 -19.38 0.64 15.94
CA GLU A 62 -18.83 0.97 17.27
C GLU A 62 -17.42 0.37 17.48
N ILE A 63 -17.16 -0.82 16.96
CA ILE A 63 -15.85 -1.50 17.06
C ILE A 63 -14.71 -0.74 16.38
N LEU A 64 -15.01 0.18 15.45
CA LEU A 64 -14.02 1.02 14.76
C LEU A 64 -13.85 2.39 15.43
N ILE A 65 -14.68 2.75 16.43
CA ILE A 65 -14.62 4.06 17.08
C ILE A 65 -13.56 4.03 18.20
N PRO A 66 -12.49 4.85 18.13
CA PRO A 66 -11.50 4.93 19.21
C PRO A 66 -12.09 5.62 20.45
N GLN A 67 -11.72 5.16 21.65
CA GLN A 67 -12.28 5.68 22.91
C GLN A 67 -11.81 7.11 23.22
N ASN A 68 -10.50 7.36 23.14
CA ASN A 68 -9.92 8.70 23.25
C ASN A 68 -9.10 8.98 21.97
N PRO A 69 -9.74 9.49 20.90
CA PRO A 69 -9.09 9.63 19.60
C PRO A 69 -7.83 10.50 19.69
N ASP A 70 -6.71 9.93 19.27
CA ASP A 70 -5.43 10.62 19.09
C ASP A 70 -4.85 10.25 17.73
N PHE A 71 -4.80 11.26 16.87
CA PHE A 71 -4.36 11.13 15.49
C PHE A 71 -2.89 11.44 15.30
N ALA A 72 -2.12 11.77 16.34
CA ALA A 72 -0.69 12.04 16.18
C ALA A 72 0.09 10.76 15.80
N GLY A 73 0.63 10.74 14.58
CA GLY A 73 1.48 9.65 14.09
C GLY A 73 2.70 9.41 14.97
N GLU A 74 3.09 8.15 15.13
CA GLU A 74 4.23 7.75 15.99
C GLU A 74 5.30 7.01 15.19
N ILE A 75 6.56 7.13 15.63
CA ILE A 75 7.66 6.27 15.20
C ILE A 75 8.16 5.47 16.40
N TRP A 76 8.26 4.16 16.21
CA TRP A 76 8.72 3.22 17.21
C TRP A 76 9.99 2.53 16.72
N ARG A 77 10.87 2.13 17.64
CA ARG A 77 12.04 1.31 17.31
C ARG A 77 12.12 0.03 18.13
N TYR A 78 12.78 -0.97 17.55
CA TYR A 78 13.06 -2.27 18.14
C TYR A 78 14.52 -2.63 17.91
N LYS A 79 15.23 -3.01 18.96
CA LYS A 79 16.59 -3.53 18.82
C LYS A 79 16.53 -4.94 18.24
N LYS A 80 17.22 -5.17 17.12
CA LYS A 80 17.07 -6.40 16.30
C LYS A 80 17.47 -7.68 17.04
N ASP A 81 18.29 -7.59 18.09
CA ASP A 81 18.64 -8.72 18.95
C ASP A 81 17.55 -9.09 19.98
N GLY A 82 16.53 -8.24 20.14
CA GLY A 82 15.44 -8.42 21.09
C GLY A 82 15.81 -8.21 22.56
N SER A 83 16.97 -7.62 22.84
CA SER A 83 17.42 -7.32 24.21
C SER A 83 16.65 -6.15 24.86
N GLU A 84 15.96 -5.35 24.06
CA GLU A 84 15.17 -4.20 24.49
C GLU A 84 13.69 -4.33 24.09
N SER A 85 12.81 -3.78 24.93
CA SER A 85 11.42 -3.57 24.57
C SER A 85 11.27 -2.51 23.47
N TRP A 86 10.13 -2.51 22.77
CA TRP A 86 9.75 -1.45 21.84
C TRP A 86 9.78 -0.07 22.51
N GLN A 87 10.34 0.93 21.83
CA GLN A 87 10.47 2.30 22.33
C GLN A 87 9.84 3.27 21.34
N ARG A 88 8.97 4.16 21.82
CA ARG A 88 8.49 5.30 21.02
C ARG A 88 9.58 6.35 20.98
N VAL A 89 10.07 6.67 19.79
CA VAL A 89 11.13 7.67 19.57
C VAL A 89 10.60 8.97 18.98
N TYR A 90 9.39 8.95 18.42
CA TYR A 90 8.72 10.15 17.94
C TYR A 90 7.21 10.05 18.10
N LYS A 91 6.60 11.20 18.37
CA LYS A 91 5.16 11.44 18.28
C LYS A 91 4.94 12.79 17.62
N ALA A 92 4.10 12.82 16.59
CA ALA A 92 3.80 14.04 15.86
C ALA A 92 3.14 15.09 16.76
N PRO A 93 3.34 16.39 16.49
CA PRO A 93 2.52 17.43 17.09
C PRO A 93 1.07 17.30 16.60
N GLN A 94 0.13 17.92 17.32
CA GLN A 94 -1.27 17.99 16.89
C GLN A 94 -1.46 18.94 15.70
N ASP A 95 -0.61 19.97 15.60
CA ASP A 95 -0.62 20.97 14.52
C ASP A 95 0.82 21.22 14.03
N PRO A 96 1.12 21.08 12.72
CA PRO A 96 0.24 20.54 11.68
C PRO A 96 -0.08 19.07 11.89
N MET A 97 -1.34 18.69 11.63
CA MET A 97 -1.81 17.31 11.84
C MET A 97 -1.13 16.33 10.88
N ASN A 98 -0.47 15.32 11.45
CA ASN A 98 0.14 14.19 10.76
C ASN A 98 -0.42 12.89 11.38
N ILE A 99 -1.10 12.09 10.56
CA ILE A 99 -1.77 10.86 11.04
C ILE A 99 -0.94 9.59 10.90
N GLY A 100 0.30 9.72 10.45
CA GLY A 100 1.23 8.61 10.35
C GLY A 100 2.29 8.75 9.27
N PHE A 101 3.25 7.84 9.29
CA PHE A 101 4.41 7.84 8.41
C PHE A 101 4.30 6.73 7.37
N ARG A 102 3.85 7.10 6.17
CA ARG A 102 3.44 6.17 5.12
C ARG A 102 4.60 5.51 4.40
N PHE A 103 5.78 6.13 4.44
CA PHE A 103 7.03 5.55 3.92
C PHE A 103 8.24 6.00 4.74
N MET A 104 9.27 5.15 4.80
CA MET A 104 10.53 5.43 5.48
C MET A 104 11.68 4.79 4.69
N VAL A 105 12.77 5.53 4.51
CA VAL A 105 13.96 5.06 3.78
C VAL A 105 15.23 5.45 4.51
N ASN A 106 16.26 4.62 4.42
CA ASN A 106 17.63 5.00 4.79
C ASN A 106 18.33 5.55 3.54
N TYR A 107 18.79 6.79 3.62
CA TYR A 107 19.55 7.44 2.55
C TYR A 107 20.71 8.23 3.18
N ASN A 108 21.93 8.01 2.71
CA ASN A 108 23.15 8.64 3.25
C ASN A 108 23.28 8.53 4.79
N ASN A 109 23.02 7.33 5.34
CA ASN A 109 23.06 7.03 6.77
C ASN A 109 22.10 7.86 7.63
N ALA A 110 21.01 8.36 7.05
CA ALA A 110 19.92 9.00 7.77
C ALA A 110 18.58 8.36 7.38
N LEU A 111 17.67 8.29 8.34
CA LEU A 111 16.28 7.91 8.10
C LEU A 111 15.49 9.12 7.63
N TYR A 112 14.75 8.95 6.54
CA TYR A 112 13.76 9.91 6.05
C TYR A 112 12.38 9.28 6.13
N ALA A 113 11.46 9.90 6.86
CA ALA A 113 10.10 9.40 7.07
C ALA A 113 9.06 10.39 6.51
N GLY A 114 8.31 9.96 5.51
CA GLY A 114 7.28 10.76 4.86
C GLY A 114 5.90 10.55 5.47
N ALA A 115 5.23 11.64 5.81
CA ALA A 115 3.95 11.64 6.51
C ALA A 115 2.73 11.55 5.58
N LEU A 116 1.55 11.34 6.19
CA LEU A 116 0.25 11.71 5.63
C LEU A 116 -0.31 12.91 6.42
N THR A 117 -0.53 14.03 5.73
CA THR A 117 -0.97 15.32 6.29
C THR A 117 -2.35 15.70 5.77
N PRO A 118 -3.44 15.09 6.27
CA PRO A 118 -4.75 15.17 5.63
C PRO A 118 -5.36 16.58 5.59
N LEU A 119 -4.92 17.50 6.46
CA LEU A 119 -5.43 18.87 6.54
C LEU A 119 -4.49 19.92 5.93
N SER A 120 -3.35 19.51 5.37
CA SER A 120 -2.37 20.43 4.79
C SER A 120 -1.77 19.83 3.51
N PRO A 121 -1.83 20.55 2.37
CA PRO A 121 -1.23 20.11 1.11
C PRO A 121 0.30 20.30 1.10
N ASN A 122 0.96 20.10 2.24
CA ASN A 122 2.40 20.12 2.37
C ASN A 122 2.86 18.82 3.03
N VAL A 123 3.56 17.98 2.27
CA VAL A 123 4.11 16.73 2.78
C VAL A 123 5.13 17.04 3.87
N ILE A 124 4.89 16.52 5.07
CA ILE A 124 5.87 16.55 6.16
C ILE A 124 6.83 15.39 5.96
N ILE A 125 8.13 15.70 5.96
CA ILE A 125 9.20 14.72 5.91
C ILE A 125 10.08 14.95 7.14
N LEU A 126 10.31 13.89 7.92
CA LEU A 126 11.24 13.90 9.04
C LEU A 126 12.58 13.31 8.63
N LYS A 127 13.66 13.81 9.22
CA LYS A 127 15.01 13.26 9.13
C LYS A 127 15.51 12.89 10.53
N SER A 128 16.22 11.77 10.63
CA SER A 128 16.98 11.40 11.83
C SER A 128 18.29 10.72 11.46
N THR A 129 19.38 11.11 12.12
CA THR A 129 20.73 10.53 11.93
C THR A 129 21.14 9.60 13.07
N ASP A 130 20.42 9.64 14.19
CA ASP A 130 20.67 8.82 15.39
C ASP A 130 19.48 7.90 15.73
N GLY A 131 18.35 8.06 15.03
CA GLY A 131 17.08 7.36 15.26
C GLY A 131 16.32 7.80 16.51
N LEU A 132 16.84 8.79 17.26
CA LEU A 132 16.27 9.30 18.51
C LEU A 132 15.74 10.72 18.33
N THR A 133 16.53 11.55 17.65
CA THR A 133 16.19 12.94 17.36
C THR A 133 15.63 13.03 15.94
N TRP A 134 14.38 13.47 15.81
CA TRP A 134 13.69 13.59 14.53
C TRP A 134 13.32 15.04 14.25
N ASN A 135 13.81 15.57 13.13
CA ASN A 135 13.57 16.95 12.72
C ASN A 135 12.78 17.00 11.42
N THR A 136 11.81 17.91 11.33
CA THR A 136 11.10 18.18 10.07
C THR A 136 12.03 18.90 9.10
N LEU A 137 12.04 18.48 7.83
CA LEU A 137 12.78 19.17 6.78
C LEU A 137 12.24 20.60 6.55
N PRO A 138 13.10 21.58 6.24
CA PRO A 138 12.71 22.99 6.19
C PRO A 138 11.89 23.37 4.94
N GLN A 139 12.10 22.69 3.81
CA GLN A 139 11.38 22.97 2.57
C GLN A 139 10.15 22.07 2.42
N SER A 140 8.99 22.67 2.11
CA SER A 140 7.76 21.93 1.87
C SER A 140 7.68 21.38 0.44
N VAL A 141 7.18 20.15 0.33
CA VAL A 141 6.79 19.53 -0.94
C VAL A 141 5.27 19.61 -1.05
N GLN A 142 4.76 20.15 -2.15
CA GLN A 142 3.31 20.20 -2.38
C GLN A 142 2.73 18.80 -2.51
N GLY A 143 1.66 18.52 -1.77
CA GLY A 143 1.01 17.20 -1.70
C GLY A 143 0.62 16.83 -0.28
N PHE A 144 -0.15 15.76 -0.13
CA PHE A 144 -0.67 15.32 1.18
C PHE A 144 0.09 14.12 1.74
N SER A 145 0.80 13.40 0.87
CA SER A 145 1.47 12.16 1.25
C SER A 145 2.55 11.80 0.25
N THR A 146 3.54 11.06 0.73
CA THR A 146 4.43 10.27 -0.11
C THR A 146 4.25 8.78 0.19
N ARG A 147 4.25 7.94 -0.84
CA ARG A 147 4.15 6.48 -0.69
C ARG A 147 5.47 5.76 -0.85
N TYR A 148 6.41 6.33 -1.60
CA TYR A 148 7.70 5.73 -1.90
C TYR A 148 8.78 6.80 -2.07
N MET A 149 9.97 6.46 -1.60
CA MET A 149 11.23 7.14 -1.88
C MET A 149 12.24 6.09 -2.31
N VAL A 150 13.00 6.35 -3.37
CA VAL A 150 14.02 5.41 -3.87
C VAL A 150 15.28 6.15 -4.23
N GLU A 151 16.41 5.58 -3.87
CA GLU A 151 17.72 6.06 -4.35
C GLU A 151 17.98 5.48 -5.74
N HIS A 152 18.41 6.34 -6.65
CA HIS A 152 18.85 5.96 -7.99
C HIS A 152 20.02 6.84 -8.42
N ASN A 153 21.17 6.21 -8.69
CA ASN A 153 22.39 6.87 -9.16
C ASN A 153 22.88 8.02 -8.26
N GLY A 154 22.80 7.84 -6.94
CA GLY A 154 23.22 8.80 -5.91
C GLY A 154 22.21 9.91 -5.65
N VAL A 155 20.98 9.81 -6.18
CA VAL A 155 19.92 10.81 -6.03
C VAL A 155 18.69 10.15 -5.41
N LEU A 156 18.11 10.79 -4.39
CA LEU A 156 16.86 10.35 -3.80
C LEU A 156 15.68 10.89 -4.60
N TYR A 157 14.78 10.02 -5.03
CA TYR A 157 13.55 10.37 -5.74
C TYR A 157 12.32 10.11 -4.86
N MET A 158 11.29 10.93 -5.03
CA MET A 158 10.05 10.90 -4.26
C MET A 158 8.85 11.21 -5.16
N GLY A 159 7.76 10.46 -5.00
CA GLY A 159 6.44 10.86 -5.47
C GLY A 159 5.65 11.59 -4.38
N ALA A 160 4.90 12.63 -4.76
CA ALA A 160 3.89 13.25 -3.91
C ALA A 160 2.49 13.00 -4.48
N LEU A 161 1.51 12.81 -3.60
CA LEU A 161 0.14 12.45 -3.99
C LEU A 161 -0.88 13.52 -3.60
N PRO A 162 -1.98 13.65 -4.38
CA PRO A 162 -3.17 14.33 -3.89
C PRO A 162 -3.74 13.56 -2.69
N LEU A 163 -4.63 14.20 -1.92
CA LEU A 163 -5.33 13.50 -0.86
C LEU A 163 -6.22 12.39 -1.44
N MET A 164 -6.91 12.69 -2.55
CA MET A 164 -7.86 11.82 -3.24
C MET A 164 -7.94 12.15 -4.73
N GLY A 165 -8.37 11.18 -5.54
CA GLY A 165 -8.63 11.36 -6.97
C GLY A 165 -7.36 11.49 -7.80
N VAL A 166 -7.52 11.85 -9.07
CA VAL A 166 -6.40 12.04 -10.01
C VAL A 166 -5.83 13.44 -9.90
N ALA A 167 -4.50 13.53 -9.89
CA ALA A 167 -3.75 14.76 -10.11
C ALA A 167 -2.68 14.56 -11.20
N ALA A 168 -2.02 15.66 -11.58
CA ALA A 168 -0.83 15.60 -12.41
C ALA A 168 0.30 14.85 -11.67
N ALA A 169 1.22 14.26 -12.44
CA ALA A 169 2.37 13.56 -11.87
C ALA A 169 3.27 14.53 -11.12
N ALA A 170 3.53 14.23 -9.85
CA ALA A 170 4.40 15.00 -8.97
C ALA A 170 5.59 14.14 -8.54
N LEU A 171 6.70 14.28 -9.27
CA LEU A 171 7.97 13.60 -9.03
C LEU A 171 9.03 14.61 -8.62
N PHE A 172 9.76 14.30 -7.56
CA PHE A 172 10.80 15.15 -7.00
C PHE A 172 12.11 14.40 -6.86
N SER A 173 13.22 15.14 -6.87
CA SER A 173 14.56 14.60 -6.65
C SER A 173 15.34 15.48 -5.69
N SER A 174 16.26 14.86 -4.94
CA SER A 174 17.22 15.57 -4.11
C SER A 174 18.47 14.72 -3.85
N THR A 175 19.64 15.37 -3.84
CA THR A 175 20.89 14.76 -3.36
C THR A 175 21.08 14.97 -1.85
N ASP A 176 20.46 16.01 -1.29
CA ASP A 176 20.48 16.36 0.13
C ASP A 176 19.16 17.07 0.51
N PRO A 177 18.13 16.31 0.93
CA PRO A 177 16.82 16.88 1.23
C PRO A 177 16.81 17.92 2.34
N GLU A 178 17.82 17.94 3.22
CA GLU A 178 17.89 18.90 4.32
C GLU A 178 18.43 20.26 3.84
N ASN A 179 19.55 20.24 3.11
CA ASN A 179 20.24 21.48 2.73
C ASN A 179 19.79 22.02 1.37
N ASN A 180 19.52 21.14 0.40
CA ASN A 180 19.12 21.53 -0.95
C ASN A 180 17.60 21.47 -1.15
N GLY A 181 16.88 20.77 -0.26
CA GLY A 181 15.46 20.50 -0.40
C GLY A 181 15.14 19.67 -1.63
N TRP A 182 13.93 19.81 -2.17
CA TRP A 182 13.42 18.98 -3.25
C TRP A 182 13.23 19.78 -4.54
N THR A 183 13.75 19.24 -5.64
CA THR A 183 13.53 19.80 -6.98
C THR A 183 12.47 18.98 -7.69
N GLN A 184 11.40 19.63 -8.15
CA GLN A 184 10.38 18.97 -8.98
C GLN A 184 10.94 18.68 -10.36
N ILE A 185 10.73 17.44 -10.84
CA ILE A 185 11.08 17.03 -12.20
C ILE A 185 10.03 17.60 -13.17
N ASP A 186 10.48 18.25 -14.25
CA ASP A 186 9.58 18.78 -15.27
C ASP A 186 9.03 17.65 -16.15
N LEU A 187 7.76 17.34 -15.95
CA LEU A 187 6.98 16.36 -16.73
C LEU A 187 5.95 17.06 -17.64
N ASN A 188 5.97 18.40 -17.73
CA ASN A 188 5.00 19.18 -18.49
C ASN A 188 5.41 19.31 -19.96
N GLY A 189 5.43 18.18 -20.67
CA GLY A 189 5.79 18.07 -22.08
C GLY A 189 4.78 17.27 -22.89
N ASP A 190 5.27 16.49 -23.84
CA ASP A 190 4.48 15.55 -24.63
C ASP A 190 3.90 14.47 -23.69
N PRO A 191 2.56 14.33 -23.59
CA PRO A 191 1.91 13.40 -22.67
C PRO A 191 2.19 11.93 -22.99
N ASP A 192 2.66 11.62 -24.20
CA ASP A 192 3.04 10.26 -24.59
C ASP A 192 4.52 9.95 -24.30
N LYS A 193 5.28 10.93 -23.78
CA LYS A 193 6.72 10.81 -23.49
C LYS A 193 7.09 11.20 -22.06
N ASN A 194 6.12 11.34 -21.17
CA ASN A 194 6.34 11.64 -19.76
C ASN A 194 5.33 10.88 -18.87
N PRO A 195 5.74 10.45 -17.67
CA PRO A 195 4.83 9.96 -16.66
C PRO A 195 3.69 10.94 -16.37
N ARG A 196 2.49 10.40 -16.23
CA ARG A 196 1.25 11.15 -15.99
C ARG A 196 0.39 10.46 -14.93
N GLY A 197 -0.48 11.22 -14.27
CA GLY A 197 -1.31 10.72 -13.18
C GLY A 197 -0.54 10.61 -11.85
N ASN A 198 -1.17 10.02 -10.85
CA ASN A 198 -0.65 9.96 -9.49
C ASN A 198 0.60 9.06 -9.43
N VAL A 199 1.73 9.56 -8.91
CA VAL A 199 2.96 8.77 -8.73
C VAL A 199 2.85 7.89 -7.49
N ASP A 200 2.51 6.62 -7.67
CA ASP A 200 2.19 5.69 -6.57
C ASP A 200 3.39 4.90 -6.08
N VAL A 201 4.33 4.55 -6.97
CA VAL A 201 5.50 3.72 -6.67
C VAL A 201 6.72 4.16 -7.48
N LEU A 202 7.90 3.92 -6.93
CA LEU A 202 9.20 4.17 -7.57
C LEU A 202 10.10 2.95 -7.39
N LEU A 203 10.93 2.65 -8.39
CA LEU A 203 11.91 1.57 -8.34
C LEU A 203 13.18 1.94 -9.09
N SER A 204 14.34 1.67 -8.50
CA SER A 204 15.63 1.70 -9.19
C SER A 204 15.99 0.29 -9.61
N PHE A 205 16.04 0.03 -10.92
CA PHE A 205 16.36 -1.29 -11.45
C PHE A 205 16.99 -1.20 -12.83
N ASN A 206 17.95 -2.08 -13.12
CA ASN A 206 18.59 -2.20 -14.44
C ASN A 206 19.13 -0.87 -15.01
N GLY A 207 19.64 0.02 -14.15
CA GLY A 207 20.17 1.33 -14.57
C GLY A 207 19.10 2.37 -14.90
N HIS A 208 17.82 2.09 -14.67
CA HIS A 208 16.71 3.01 -14.89
C HIS A 208 15.92 3.31 -13.61
N LEU A 209 15.34 4.50 -13.56
CA LEU A 209 14.29 4.82 -12.60
C LEU A 209 12.94 4.47 -13.22
N TYR A 210 12.22 3.55 -12.59
CA TYR A 210 10.85 3.20 -12.91
C TYR A 210 9.87 3.99 -12.05
N VAL A 211 8.78 4.46 -12.66
CA VAL A 211 7.73 5.26 -12.04
C VAL A 211 6.39 4.61 -12.37
N GLY A 212 5.71 4.07 -11.36
CA GLY A 212 4.36 3.55 -11.51
C GLY A 212 3.34 4.63 -11.19
N THR A 213 2.43 4.88 -12.12
CA THR A 213 1.41 5.93 -11.98
C THR A 213 -0.01 5.40 -12.08
N ALA A 214 -0.96 6.10 -11.48
CA ALA A 214 -2.39 5.75 -11.50
C ALA A 214 -3.23 6.77 -12.28
N LEU A 215 -4.15 6.24 -13.10
CA LEU A 215 -5.04 6.97 -13.99
C LEU A 215 -6.42 6.29 -14.05
N PRO A 216 -7.48 6.99 -14.49
CA PRO A 216 -8.82 6.40 -14.67
C PRO A 216 -8.85 5.23 -15.66
N THR A 217 -7.88 5.19 -16.58
CA THR A 217 -7.75 4.13 -17.60
C THR A 217 -6.97 2.90 -17.11
N GLY A 218 -6.60 2.85 -15.83
CA GLY A 218 -5.69 1.87 -15.26
C GLY A 218 -4.26 2.40 -15.15
N PHE A 219 -3.44 1.73 -14.34
CA PHE A 219 -2.08 2.14 -14.04
C PHE A 219 -1.18 2.17 -15.28
N GLU A 220 -0.13 2.97 -15.20
CA GLU A 220 0.99 2.94 -16.13
C GLU A 220 2.29 2.65 -15.39
N LEU A 221 3.25 2.02 -16.07
CA LEU A 221 4.63 1.93 -15.63
C LEU A 221 5.51 2.62 -16.68
N TRP A 222 6.27 3.60 -16.22
CA TRP A 222 7.24 4.33 -17.02
C TRP A 222 8.64 3.99 -16.54
N ARG A 223 9.63 4.13 -17.42
CA ARG A 223 11.04 4.20 -17.02
C ARG A 223 11.77 5.30 -17.75
N THR A 224 12.87 5.76 -17.17
CA THR A 224 13.79 6.66 -17.87
C THR A 224 14.34 5.98 -19.13
N ASN A 225 14.44 6.70 -20.24
CA ASN A 225 15.11 6.17 -21.43
C ASN A 225 16.64 6.08 -21.20
N GLY A 226 17.22 7.14 -20.65
CA GLY A 226 18.59 7.18 -20.13
C GLY A 226 18.71 6.78 -18.65
N ALA A 227 19.85 7.15 -18.05
CA ALA A 227 20.18 6.88 -16.65
C ALA A 227 19.55 7.87 -15.64
N THR A 228 18.96 8.96 -16.11
CA THR A 228 18.31 9.96 -15.26
C THR A 228 17.04 10.49 -15.92
N PRO A 229 16.08 11.02 -15.13
CA PRO A 229 14.90 11.69 -15.66
C PRO A 229 15.23 12.85 -16.60
N GLN A 230 14.62 12.84 -17.78
CA GLN A 230 14.68 13.93 -18.75
C GLN A 230 13.28 14.15 -19.34
N LYS A 231 12.91 15.41 -19.53
CA LYS A 231 11.63 15.79 -20.13
C LYS A 231 11.52 15.22 -21.54
N ASP A 232 10.37 14.64 -21.86
CA ASP A 232 10.05 14.04 -23.17
C ASP A 232 10.95 12.85 -23.56
N ASP A 233 11.66 12.25 -22.59
CA ASP A 233 12.59 11.13 -22.81
C ASP A 233 12.32 9.96 -21.84
N TRP A 234 11.04 9.56 -21.78
CA TRP A 234 10.59 8.39 -21.02
C TRP A 234 10.07 7.30 -21.94
N VAL A 235 10.18 6.05 -21.46
CA VAL A 235 9.62 4.87 -22.11
C VAL A 235 8.42 4.39 -21.31
N LEU A 236 7.27 4.30 -21.98
CA LEU A 236 6.06 3.66 -21.45
C LEU A 236 6.20 2.13 -21.55
N VAL A 237 6.24 1.46 -20.40
CA VAL A 237 6.52 0.02 -20.28
C VAL A 237 5.24 -0.80 -20.12
N VAL A 238 4.32 -0.31 -19.30
CA VAL A 238 2.97 -0.90 -19.15
C VAL A 238 1.96 0.23 -19.26
N ASP A 239 0.89 0.02 -20.02
CA ASP A 239 -0.19 0.99 -20.16
C ASP A 239 -1.57 0.39 -19.91
N LYS A 240 -2.53 1.28 -19.59
CA LYS A 240 -3.96 0.97 -19.44
C LYS A 240 -4.24 -0.21 -18.49
N GLY A 241 -3.52 -0.25 -17.37
CA GLY A 241 -3.67 -1.26 -16.33
C GLY A 241 -3.41 -2.69 -16.79
N ALA A 242 -2.57 -2.88 -17.80
CA ALA A 242 -2.26 -4.20 -18.39
C ALA A 242 -3.53 -4.95 -18.89
N GLY A 243 -4.41 -4.22 -19.56
CA GLY A 243 -5.62 -4.76 -20.22
C GLY A 243 -6.89 -4.74 -19.36
N ASP A 244 -6.84 -4.17 -18.15
CA ASP A 244 -8.00 -3.94 -17.29
C ASP A 244 -7.92 -2.57 -16.62
N ALA A 245 -8.86 -1.68 -16.89
CA ALA A 245 -8.88 -0.35 -16.28
C ALA A 245 -9.05 -0.41 -14.75
N ARG A 246 -9.58 -1.52 -14.22
CA ARG A 246 -9.71 -1.75 -12.77
C ARG A 246 -8.40 -2.06 -12.06
N ASN A 247 -7.32 -2.26 -12.80
CA ASN A 247 -5.99 -2.20 -12.22
C ASN A 247 -5.58 -0.73 -12.14
N GLU A 248 -6.20 0.02 -11.23
CA GLU A 248 -6.08 1.49 -11.18
C GLU A 248 -4.73 1.91 -10.62
N HIS A 249 -4.25 1.21 -9.60
CA HIS A 249 -3.03 1.56 -8.88
C HIS A 249 -2.00 0.43 -8.87
N PRO A 250 -0.70 0.71 -9.07
CA PRO A 250 0.39 -0.25 -8.95
C PRO A 250 1.03 -0.17 -7.55
N TRP A 251 0.32 -0.50 -6.46
CA TRP A 251 0.74 -0.15 -5.10
C TRP A 251 1.91 -0.93 -4.48
N SER A 252 2.32 -2.04 -5.10
CA SER A 252 3.50 -2.77 -4.68
C SER A 252 4.33 -3.17 -5.89
N LEU A 253 5.65 -3.12 -5.71
CA LEU A 253 6.62 -3.64 -6.66
C LEU A 253 7.81 -4.24 -5.94
N ASP A 254 8.42 -5.24 -6.57
CA ASP A 254 9.79 -5.66 -6.25
C ASP A 254 10.39 -6.43 -7.42
N VAL A 255 11.72 -6.60 -7.41
CA VAL A 255 12.45 -7.35 -8.41
C VAL A 255 12.69 -8.78 -7.91
N PHE A 256 12.39 -9.76 -8.74
CA PHE A 256 12.69 -11.16 -8.47
C PHE A 256 13.01 -11.92 -9.76
N ASN A 257 14.10 -12.69 -9.76
CA ASN A 257 14.56 -13.46 -10.92
C ASN A 257 14.58 -12.63 -12.21
N ASP A 258 15.13 -11.40 -12.15
CA ASP A 258 15.23 -10.46 -13.28
C ASP A 258 13.91 -9.89 -13.84
N TYR A 259 12.79 -10.10 -13.15
CA TYR A 259 11.51 -9.47 -13.46
C TYR A 259 11.11 -8.48 -12.38
N ILE A 260 10.49 -7.37 -12.78
CA ILE A 260 9.73 -6.51 -11.87
C ILE A 260 8.34 -7.13 -11.71
N TYR A 261 7.95 -7.47 -10.49
CA TYR A 261 6.58 -7.86 -10.16
C TYR A 261 5.81 -6.66 -9.66
N ILE A 262 4.56 -6.50 -10.10
CA ILE A 262 3.71 -5.34 -9.81
C ILE A 262 2.37 -5.86 -9.31
N GLY A 263 2.02 -5.46 -8.10
CA GLY A 263 0.74 -5.74 -7.47
C GLY A 263 -0.26 -4.61 -7.66
N THR A 264 -1.46 -4.92 -8.13
CA THR A 264 -2.48 -3.91 -8.40
C THR A 264 -3.45 -3.71 -7.22
N ALA A 265 -4.22 -2.63 -7.28
CA ALA A 265 -5.25 -2.31 -6.30
C ALA A 265 -6.32 -1.35 -6.87
N ILE A 266 -7.46 -1.32 -6.19
CA ILE A 266 -8.55 -0.33 -6.30
C ILE A 266 -8.67 0.38 -4.96
N GLU A 267 -8.87 1.69 -4.90
CA GLU A 267 -8.93 2.39 -3.61
C GLU A 267 -10.05 1.87 -2.70
N VAL A 268 -9.71 1.52 -1.46
CA VAL A 268 -10.66 1.03 -0.43
C VAL A 268 -11.52 -0.15 -0.92
N GLY A 269 -11.06 -0.86 -1.96
CA GLY A 269 -11.73 -2.02 -2.57
C GLY A 269 -12.89 -1.70 -3.50
N ILE A 270 -13.52 -0.52 -3.37
CA ILE A 270 -14.73 -0.14 -4.15
C ILE A 270 -14.70 1.32 -4.64
N ARG A 271 -13.71 2.12 -4.23
CA ARG A 271 -13.58 3.51 -4.66
C ARG A 271 -12.66 3.56 -5.87
N SER A 272 -13.15 4.17 -6.93
CA SER A 272 -12.42 4.27 -8.18
C SER A 272 -11.80 5.66 -8.34
N ILE A 273 -10.61 5.68 -8.93
CA ILE A 273 -9.91 6.91 -9.28
C ILE A 273 -10.60 7.62 -10.47
N ASN A 274 -11.46 6.92 -11.22
CA ASN A 274 -12.23 7.48 -12.31
C ASN A 274 -13.37 8.38 -11.77
N PRO A 275 -13.37 9.69 -12.07
CA PRO A 275 -14.39 10.61 -11.56
C PRO A 275 -15.79 10.33 -12.12
N ASP A 276 -15.90 9.69 -13.29
CA ASP A 276 -17.19 9.36 -13.91
C ASP A 276 -17.87 8.12 -13.28
N ASP A 277 -17.10 7.33 -12.54
CA ASP A 277 -17.56 6.11 -11.87
C ASP A 277 -16.82 5.94 -10.54
N PRO A 278 -17.13 6.78 -9.52
CA PRO A 278 -16.35 6.86 -8.29
C PRO A 278 -16.58 5.67 -7.34
N ILE A 279 -17.69 4.95 -7.46
CA ILE A 279 -18.00 3.74 -6.69
C ILE A 279 -18.26 2.56 -7.62
N VAL A 280 -17.52 1.47 -7.42
CA VAL A 280 -17.38 0.38 -8.39
C VAL A 280 -17.42 -0.98 -7.71
N PRO A 281 -17.85 -2.05 -8.41
CA PRO A 281 -17.81 -3.39 -7.86
C PRO A 281 -16.38 -3.77 -7.46
N PRO A 282 -16.18 -4.48 -6.33
CA PRO A 282 -14.85 -4.88 -5.94
C PRO A 282 -14.27 -5.89 -6.92
N LYS A 283 -12.94 -5.87 -7.01
CA LYS A 283 -12.16 -6.81 -7.80
C LYS A 283 -10.97 -7.25 -6.96
N GLY A 284 -10.64 -8.54 -7.02
CA GLY A 284 -9.35 -9.01 -6.51
C GLY A 284 -8.20 -8.35 -7.26
N PHE A 285 -7.05 -8.17 -6.61
CA PHE A 285 -5.87 -7.64 -7.29
C PHE A 285 -5.38 -8.56 -8.41
N ASP A 286 -4.64 -7.98 -9.36
CA ASP A 286 -3.82 -8.72 -10.32
C ASP A 286 -2.33 -8.57 -9.94
N VAL A 287 -1.51 -9.49 -10.48
CA VAL A 287 -0.05 -9.37 -10.45
C VAL A 287 0.47 -9.45 -11.87
N ILE A 288 1.25 -8.44 -12.27
CA ILE A 288 1.91 -8.34 -13.57
C ILE A 288 3.41 -8.52 -13.34
N ARG A 289 4.11 -9.18 -14.27
CA ARG A 289 5.58 -9.15 -14.29
C ARG A 289 6.09 -8.46 -15.55
N VAL A 290 7.22 -7.77 -15.44
CA VAL A 290 7.88 -7.05 -16.53
C VAL A 290 9.31 -7.55 -16.64
N SER A 291 9.71 -7.97 -17.84
CA SER A 291 11.08 -8.40 -18.17
C SER A 291 12.02 -7.22 -18.40
N LYS A 292 13.33 -7.50 -18.49
CA LYS A 292 14.37 -6.51 -18.84
C LYS A 292 14.18 -5.85 -20.21
N ASP A 293 13.48 -6.50 -21.13
CA ASP A 293 13.16 -5.99 -22.47
C ASP A 293 11.79 -5.28 -22.49
N ASP A 294 11.29 -4.84 -21.33
CA ASP A 294 10.01 -4.14 -21.14
C ASP A 294 8.77 -4.93 -21.60
N ARG A 295 8.89 -6.23 -21.83
CA ARG A 295 7.75 -7.12 -22.10
C ARG A 295 7.05 -7.47 -20.79
N TRP A 296 5.74 -7.28 -20.73
CA TRP A 296 4.93 -7.62 -19.58
C TRP A 296 4.00 -8.81 -19.81
N GLU A 297 3.72 -9.55 -18.73
CA GLU A 297 2.84 -10.71 -18.70
C GLU A 297 1.99 -10.73 -17.43
N LEU A 298 0.77 -11.28 -17.53
CA LEU A 298 -0.10 -11.47 -16.37
C LEU A 298 0.35 -12.70 -15.59
N VAL A 299 0.66 -12.56 -14.30
CA VAL A 299 1.06 -13.66 -13.42
C VAL A 299 -0.14 -14.21 -12.66
N ILE A 300 -0.88 -13.34 -11.98
CA ILE A 300 -2.11 -13.66 -11.24
C ILE A 300 -3.19 -12.72 -11.78
N GLY A 301 -4.35 -13.27 -12.15
CA GLY A 301 -5.44 -12.45 -12.66
C GLY A 301 -6.41 -13.20 -13.55
N GLY A 302 -7.61 -12.65 -13.69
CA GLY A 302 -8.68 -13.22 -14.52
C GLY A 302 -8.95 -12.47 -15.82
N LYS A 303 -10.12 -12.75 -16.40
CA LYS A 303 -10.72 -11.91 -17.44
C LYS A 303 -10.83 -10.47 -16.92
N PRO A 304 -10.51 -9.46 -17.73
CA PRO A 304 -10.58 -8.08 -17.29
C PRO A 304 -12.03 -7.69 -16.95
N VAL A 305 -12.22 -6.92 -15.88
CA VAL A 305 -13.53 -6.41 -15.48
C VAL A 305 -13.94 -5.24 -16.37
N VAL A 306 -13.00 -4.32 -16.64
CA VAL A 306 -13.18 -3.22 -17.59
C VAL A 306 -12.08 -3.37 -18.66
N PRO A 307 -12.33 -4.11 -19.74
CA PRO A 307 -11.32 -4.41 -20.74
C PRO A 307 -10.73 -3.15 -21.38
N THR A 308 -9.40 -3.08 -21.47
CA THR A 308 -8.68 -2.05 -22.21
C THR A 308 -7.84 -2.67 -23.32
N GLN A 309 -7.31 -1.83 -24.22
CA GLN A 309 -6.42 -2.24 -25.31
C GLN A 309 -5.06 -1.56 -25.16
N PRO A 310 -4.13 -2.14 -24.38
CA PRO A 310 -2.78 -1.61 -24.20
C PRO A 310 -2.03 -1.53 -25.54
N ILE A 311 -1.17 -0.52 -25.69
CA ILE A 311 -0.25 -0.44 -26.84
C ILE A 311 1.10 -1.10 -26.56
N THR A 312 1.44 -1.26 -25.28
CA THR A 312 2.71 -1.85 -24.81
C THR A 312 2.71 -3.38 -24.81
N GLY A 313 1.55 -4.01 -24.98
CA GLY A 313 1.43 -5.46 -24.92
C GLY A 313 -0.01 -5.94 -25.03
N VAL A 314 -0.21 -7.24 -24.83
CA VAL A 314 -1.52 -7.89 -24.89
C VAL A 314 -1.76 -8.66 -23.60
N ARG A 315 -2.94 -8.49 -23.00
CA ARG A 315 -3.33 -9.24 -21.81
C ARG A 315 -3.55 -10.71 -22.16
N GLY A 316 -2.60 -11.55 -21.78
CA GLY A 316 -2.69 -13.01 -21.87
C GLY A 316 -3.46 -13.65 -20.71
N GLN A 317 -3.48 -14.98 -20.70
CA GLN A 317 -3.89 -15.75 -19.52
C GLN A 317 -2.84 -15.63 -18.41
N ALA A 318 -3.28 -15.71 -17.15
CA ALA A 318 -2.38 -15.67 -16.01
C ALA A 318 -1.45 -16.88 -16.00
N LEU A 319 -0.14 -16.64 -15.95
CA LEU A 319 0.89 -17.68 -15.96
C LEU A 319 0.76 -18.66 -14.78
N SER A 320 0.32 -18.18 -13.62
CA SER A 320 0.14 -19.01 -12.42
C SER A 320 -1.12 -19.89 -12.46
N GLY A 321 -2.06 -19.59 -13.37
CA GLY A 321 -3.41 -20.17 -13.36
C GLY A 321 -4.33 -19.64 -12.26
N PHE A 322 -3.85 -18.80 -11.34
CA PHE A 322 -4.70 -18.20 -10.31
C PHE A 322 -5.52 -17.03 -10.86
N PRO A 323 -6.82 -16.95 -10.52
CA PRO A 323 -7.63 -15.77 -10.79
C PRO A 323 -7.22 -14.59 -9.90
N SER A 324 -7.76 -13.41 -10.19
CA SER A 324 -7.52 -12.19 -9.42
C SER A 324 -7.78 -12.41 -7.91
N GLY A 325 -6.93 -11.83 -7.05
CA GLY A 325 -6.97 -12.00 -5.60
C GLY A 325 -6.73 -13.43 -5.11
N PHE A 326 -6.08 -14.28 -5.91
CA PHE A 326 -5.99 -15.74 -5.71
C PHE A 326 -7.37 -16.44 -5.66
N GLY A 327 -8.41 -15.81 -6.22
CA GLY A 327 -9.78 -16.31 -6.21
C GLY A 327 -10.62 -15.84 -5.03
N ASP A 328 -10.04 -15.02 -4.16
CA ASP A 328 -10.79 -14.28 -3.16
C ASP A 328 -11.02 -12.84 -3.66
N ILE A 329 -12.27 -12.48 -3.94
CA ILE A 329 -12.65 -11.12 -4.37
C ILE A 329 -12.38 -10.08 -3.26
N THR A 330 -12.30 -10.52 -2.01
CA THR A 330 -12.05 -9.62 -0.88
C THR A 330 -10.59 -9.18 -0.82
N ASN A 331 -9.67 -9.92 -1.45
CA ASN A 331 -8.27 -9.55 -1.62
C ASN A 331 -8.15 -8.38 -2.61
N GLY A 332 -8.57 -7.18 -2.19
CA GLY A 332 -8.61 -5.99 -3.04
C GLY A 332 -7.22 -5.50 -3.43
N TYR A 333 -6.21 -5.68 -2.58
CA TYR A 333 -4.84 -5.20 -2.85
C TYR A 333 -3.82 -6.31 -2.80
N CYS A 334 -2.92 -6.29 -3.78
CA CYS A 334 -1.57 -6.80 -3.58
C CYS A 334 -0.80 -5.69 -2.86
N TRP A 335 -0.79 -5.75 -1.53
CA TRP A 335 -0.37 -4.59 -0.74
C TRP A 335 1.15 -4.47 -0.65
N GLN A 336 1.86 -5.60 -0.59
CA GLN A 336 3.32 -5.67 -0.52
C GLN A 336 3.85 -6.87 -1.30
N ILE A 337 4.96 -6.67 -1.99
CA ILE A 337 5.76 -7.71 -2.63
C ILE A 337 7.20 -7.51 -2.14
N GLN A 338 7.89 -8.59 -1.77
CA GLN A 338 9.28 -8.53 -1.32
C GLN A 338 10.02 -9.84 -1.62
N ALA A 339 11.11 -9.76 -2.37
CA ALA A 339 12.06 -10.83 -2.55
C ALA A 339 12.87 -11.04 -1.27
N PHE A 340 12.97 -12.29 -0.83
CA PHE A 340 13.72 -12.69 0.35
C PHE A 340 14.16 -14.15 0.23
N ASN A 341 15.46 -14.38 0.40
CA ASN A 341 16.07 -15.71 0.46
C ASN A 341 15.67 -16.65 -0.71
N GLY A 342 15.75 -16.14 -1.94
CA GLY A 342 15.42 -16.91 -3.15
C GLY A 342 13.91 -17.17 -3.34
N GLU A 343 13.05 -16.54 -2.56
CA GLU A 343 11.60 -16.59 -2.70
C GLU A 343 11.04 -15.16 -2.86
N LEU A 344 9.91 -15.02 -3.55
CA LEU A 344 9.14 -13.80 -3.60
C LEU A 344 7.93 -13.94 -2.68
N TYR A 345 7.78 -13.02 -1.73
CA TYR A 345 6.65 -12.96 -0.81
C TYR A 345 5.64 -11.92 -1.29
N LEU A 346 4.35 -12.23 -1.12
CA LEU A 346 3.25 -11.34 -1.46
C LEU A 346 2.26 -11.29 -0.29
N GLY A 347 2.00 -10.09 0.21
CA GLY A 347 1.02 -9.83 1.25
C GLY A 347 -0.20 -9.08 0.75
N THR A 348 -1.39 -9.51 1.18
CA THR A 348 -2.65 -8.95 0.71
C THR A 348 -3.25 -7.93 1.69
N TRP A 349 -4.17 -7.12 1.19
CA TRP A 349 -5.26 -6.56 1.99
C TRP A 349 -6.55 -7.27 1.63
N SER A 350 -7.26 -7.76 2.64
CA SER A 350 -8.60 -8.31 2.50
C SER A 350 -9.60 -7.48 3.29
N TRP A 351 -10.78 -7.22 2.73
CA TRP A 351 -11.90 -6.61 3.45
C TRP A 351 -12.90 -7.64 4.01
N ASN A 352 -12.53 -8.93 4.05
CA ASN A 352 -13.42 -9.99 4.53
C ASN A 352 -13.77 -9.84 6.03
N ASP A 353 -12.95 -9.20 6.85
CA ASP A 353 -13.29 -9.02 8.27
C ASP A 353 -14.25 -7.84 8.49
N LEU A 354 -14.37 -6.94 7.52
CA LEU A 354 -15.28 -5.81 7.52
C LEU A 354 -16.73 -6.21 7.15
N ILE A 355 -16.94 -7.16 6.24
CA ILE A 355 -18.29 -7.56 5.79
C ILE A 355 -19.27 -7.82 6.96
N PRO A 356 -18.99 -8.72 7.92
CA PRO A 356 -19.96 -9.05 8.96
C PRO A 356 -20.26 -7.85 9.87
N ILE A 357 -19.33 -6.91 9.97
CA ILE A 357 -19.47 -5.68 10.76
C ILE A 357 -20.42 -4.71 10.04
N TYR A 358 -20.41 -4.69 8.71
CA TYR A 358 -21.24 -3.80 7.89
C TYR A 358 -22.61 -4.38 7.50
N VAL A 359 -22.85 -5.70 7.66
CA VAL A 359 -24.17 -6.31 7.37
C VAL A 359 -25.34 -5.56 8.04
N PRO A 360 -25.29 -5.17 9.34
CA PRO A 360 -26.38 -4.42 9.96
C PRO A 360 -26.60 -3.02 9.38
N TYR A 361 -25.59 -2.44 8.76
CA TYR A 361 -25.59 -1.10 8.18
C TYR A 361 -25.85 -1.11 6.67
N PHE A 362 -26.11 -2.29 6.09
CA PHE A 362 -26.24 -2.46 4.64
C PHE A 362 -27.30 -1.56 3.99
N PRO A 363 -28.50 -1.34 4.56
CA PRO A 363 -29.47 -0.41 3.97
C PRO A 363 -28.93 1.03 3.87
N ALA A 364 -28.28 1.53 4.94
CA ALA A 364 -27.69 2.86 4.93
C ALA A 364 -26.50 2.96 3.96
N LEU A 365 -25.67 1.91 3.90
CA LEU A 365 -24.59 1.81 2.91
C LEU A 365 -25.13 1.89 1.48
N LEU A 366 -26.24 1.20 1.22
CA LEU A 366 -26.87 1.17 -0.10
C LEU A 366 -27.42 2.56 -0.48
N ASP A 367 -28.13 3.21 0.44
CA ASP A 367 -28.71 4.54 0.22
C ASP A 367 -27.62 5.59 -0.09
N GLU A 368 -26.48 5.52 0.59
CA GLU A 368 -25.34 6.43 0.36
C GLU A 368 -24.56 6.11 -0.91
N LEU A 369 -24.33 4.83 -1.22
CA LEU A 369 -23.47 4.45 -2.35
C LEU A 369 -24.20 4.45 -3.70
N LEU A 370 -25.47 4.03 -3.77
CA LEU A 370 -26.19 3.91 -5.05
C LEU A 370 -26.20 5.19 -5.90
N PRO A 371 -26.39 6.39 -5.34
CA PRO A 371 -26.36 7.63 -6.13
C PRO A 371 -24.99 7.94 -6.74
N GLN A 372 -23.92 7.33 -6.24
CA GLN A 372 -22.54 7.56 -6.66
C GLN A 372 -22.06 6.55 -7.71
N VAL A 373 -22.87 5.55 -8.06
CA VAL A 373 -22.48 4.47 -8.98
C VAL A 373 -22.81 4.88 -10.42
N GLY A 374 -21.82 4.86 -11.31
CA GLY A 374 -22.02 5.18 -12.72
C GLY A 374 -22.80 4.09 -13.49
N SER A 375 -22.61 2.82 -13.10
CA SER A 375 -23.28 1.67 -13.71
C SER A 375 -23.97 0.77 -12.67
N LEU A 376 -25.31 0.81 -12.65
CA LEU A 376 -26.10 0.16 -11.60
C LEU A 376 -26.09 -1.37 -11.65
N SER A 377 -26.09 -1.99 -12.83
CA SER A 377 -26.30 -3.45 -12.97
C SER A 377 -25.19 -4.29 -12.31
N PRO A 378 -23.89 -4.09 -12.61
CA PRO A 378 -22.83 -4.89 -12.01
C PRO A 378 -22.72 -4.70 -10.49
N PHE A 379 -23.04 -3.50 -9.99
CA PHE A 379 -22.99 -3.18 -8.58
C PHE A 379 -24.16 -3.82 -7.81
N LEU A 380 -25.38 -3.76 -8.35
CA LEU A 380 -26.55 -4.42 -7.75
C LEU A 380 -26.41 -5.95 -7.72
N ASP A 381 -25.84 -6.56 -8.77
CA ASP A 381 -25.55 -8.00 -8.81
C ASP A 381 -24.54 -8.40 -7.72
N PHE A 382 -23.51 -7.57 -7.50
CA PHE A 382 -22.56 -7.75 -6.41
C PHE A 382 -23.23 -7.64 -5.03
N LEU A 383 -23.98 -6.56 -4.79
CA LEU A 383 -24.59 -6.28 -3.50
C LEU A 383 -25.61 -7.36 -3.10
N SER A 384 -26.45 -7.79 -4.04
CA SER A 384 -27.43 -8.86 -3.82
C SER A 384 -26.76 -10.21 -3.49
N SER A 385 -25.56 -10.46 -4.01
CA SER A 385 -24.79 -11.68 -3.75
C SER A 385 -24.09 -11.67 -2.39
N VAL A 386 -23.53 -10.53 -1.96
CA VAL A 386 -22.67 -10.44 -0.76
C VAL A 386 -23.45 -10.17 0.52
N PHE A 387 -24.58 -9.46 0.44
CA PHE A 387 -25.32 -9.00 1.62
C PHE A 387 -26.66 -9.69 1.85
N ASN A 388 -26.86 -10.89 1.28
CA ASN A 388 -27.94 -11.77 1.71
C ASN A 388 -27.60 -12.34 3.11
N PRO A 389 -28.27 -11.92 4.20
CA PRO A 389 -27.79 -12.20 5.55
C PRO A 389 -27.62 -13.69 5.87
N GLY A 390 -28.51 -14.55 5.36
CA GLY A 390 -28.44 -16.00 5.58
C GLY A 390 -27.29 -16.67 4.83
N ILE A 391 -26.96 -16.18 3.63
CA ILE A 391 -25.82 -16.67 2.84
C ILE A 391 -24.52 -16.16 3.46
N THR A 392 -24.46 -14.88 3.84
CA THR A 392 -23.30 -14.28 4.49
C THR A 392 -22.98 -15.02 5.79
N GLU A 393 -23.96 -15.23 6.67
CA GLU A 393 -23.75 -15.94 7.94
C GLU A 393 -23.20 -17.36 7.72
N LEU A 394 -23.75 -18.10 6.74
CA LEU A 394 -23.28 -19.44 6.38
C LEU A 394 -21.84 -19.43 5.84
N LEU A 395 -21.54 -18.54 4.88
CA LEU A 395 -20.21 -18.41 4.29
C LEU A 395 -19.17 -18.02 5.34
N TYR A 396 -19.50 -17.11 6.25
CA TYR A 396 -18.63 -16.72 7.35
C TYR A 396 -18.44 -17.83 8.36
N THR A 397 -19.47 -18.62 8.65
CA THR A 397 -19.34 -19.77 9.56
C THR A 397 -18.42 -20.84 8.96
N LEU A 398 -18.58 -21.16 7.68
CA LEU A 398 -17.75 -22.15 6.97
C LEU A 398 -16.33 -21.63 6.72
N GLY A 399 -16.19 -20.34 6.43
CA GLY A 399 -14.96 -19.66 6.07
C GLY A 399 -14.22 -19.00 7.24
N ALA A 400 -14.73 -19.07 8.48
CA ALA A 400 -14.21 -18.33 9.64
C ALA A 400 -12.70 -18.50 9.87
N ARG A 401 -12.16 -19.67 9.49
CA ARG A 401 -10.74 -20.00 9.61
C ARG A 401 -9.85 -19.36 8.54
N ARG A 402 -10.43 -18.59 7.60
CA ARG A 402 -9.76 -17.89 6.50
C ARG A 402 -9.98 -16.37 6.49
N ILE A 403 -10.42 -15.81 7.62
CA ILE A 403 -10.63 -14.36 7.76
C ILE A 403 -9.31 -13.68 8.12
N GLY A 404 -9.09 -12.49 7.57
CA GLY A 404 -7.84 -11.71 7.65
C GLY A 404 -7.11 -11.69 6.31
N CYS A 405 -5.91 -11.10 6.30
CA CYS A 405 -5.05 -11.10 5.12
C CYS A 405 -4.40 -12.45 4.84
N ASP A 406 -3.92 -12.56 3.61
CA ASP A 406 -3.13 -13.66 3.13
C ASP A 406 -1.66 -13.27 2.97
N LEU A 407 -0.79 -14.24 3.20
CA LEU A 407 0.63 -14.21 2.86
C LEU A 407 0.91 -15.38 1.92
N TRP A 408 1.44 -15.09 0.75
CA TRP A 408 1.81 -16.06 -0.27
C TRP A 408 3.31 -15.99 -0.55
N LYS A 409 3.86 -17.06 -1.11
CA LYS A 409 5.22 -17.05 -1.63
C LYS A 409 5.39 -17.92 -2.87
N THR A 410 6.44 -17.64 -3.63
CA THR A 410 6.86 -18.43 -4.80
C THR A 410 8.38 -18.51 -4.88
N ARG A 411 8.90 -19.57 -5.51
CA ARG A 411 10.33 -19.78 -5.78
C ARG A 411 10.74 -19.41 -7.20
N ASP A 412 9.77 -19.30 -8.11
CA ASP A 412 10.02 -19.08 -9.53
C ASP A 412 9.23 -17.89 -10.09
N GLY A 413 8.36 -17.27 -9.28
CA GLY A 413 7.55 -16.14 -9.70
C GLY A 413 6.20 -16.53 -10.32
N VAL A 414 5.93 -17.82 -10.52
CA VAL A 414 4.75 -18.32 -11.24
C VAL A 414 3.96 -19.30 -10.39
N HIS A 415 4.60 -20.22 -9.70
CA HIS A 415 3.93 -21.20 -8.85
C HIS A 415 3.90 -20.71 -7.40
N TRP A 416 2.72 -20.30 -6.95
CA TRP A 416 2.50 -19.70 -5.63
C TRP A 416 1.94 -20.71 -4.63
N VAL A 417 2.42 -20.64 -3.40
CA VAL A 417 1.93 -21.42 -2.27
C VAL A 417 1.60 -20.52 -1.08
N PRO A 418 0.53 -20.82 -0.32
CA PRO A 418 0.17 -19.99 0.82
C PRO A 418 1.10 -20.23 2.00
N VAL A 419 1.49 -19.15 2.68
CA VAL A 419 2.19 -19.16 3.98
C VAL A 419 1.19 -19.00 5.12
N SER A 420 0.20 -18.13 4.95
CA SER A 420 -0.91 -17.86 5.87
C SER A 420 -2.13 -17.41 5.07
N LEU A 421 -3.32 -17.87 5.45
CA LEU A 421 -4.60 -17.47 4.83
C LEU A 421 -5.60 -16.95 5.87
N ASN A 422 -5.12 -16.47 7.01
CA ASN A 422 -5.96 -16.15 8.17
C ASN A 422 -5.38 -15.06 9.08
N GLY A 423 -4.75 -14.06 8.46
CA GLY A 423 -4.18 -12.92 9.18
C GLY A 423 -3.09 -13.30 10.18
N LEU A 424 -2.25 -14.30 9.87
CA LEU A 424 -1.20 -14.81 10.77
C LEU A 424 -1.78 -15.31 12.10
N CYS A 425 -2.87 -16.09 12.01
CA CYS A 425 -3.66 -16.56 13.16
C CYS A 425 -4.36 -15.47 13.98
N ASN A 426 -4.51 -14.26 13.42
CA ASN A 426 -5.34 -13.21 13.97
C ASN A 426 -6.26 -12.66 12.87
N ARG A 427 -7.54 -13.01 12.94
CA ARG A 427 -8.54 -12.62 11.92
C ARG A 427 -8.70 -11.12 11.70
N TYR A 428 -8.26 -10.29 12.65
CA TYR A 428 -8.34 -8.83 12.59
C TYR A 428 -7.11 -8.20 11.92
N ASN A 429 -6.05 -8.98 11.65
CA ASN A 429 -5.02 -8.56 10.74
C ASN A 429 -5.58 -8.72 9.33
N TYR A 430 -6.17 -7.66 8.81
CA TYR A 430 -6.77 -7.66 7.48
C TYR A 430 -5.78 -7.33 6.36
N GLY A 431 -4.51 -7.09 6.72
CA GLY A 431 -3.55 -6.48 5.83
C GLY A 431 -2.12 -6.78 6.21
N ILE A 432 -1.31 -7.10 5.21
CA ILE A 432 0.15 -7.10 5.32
C ILE A 432 0.64 -5.77 4.76
N ARG A 433 0.92 -4.83 5.65
CA ARG A 433 1.17 -3.45 5.25
C ARG A 433 2.60 -3.20 4.83
N THR A 434 3.57 -3.86 5.46
CA THR A 434 4.99 -3.72 5.10
C THR A 434 5.66 -5.08 5.05
N LEU A 435 6.52 -5.26 4.06
CA LEU A 435 7.57 -6.27 4.05
C LEU A 435 8.89 -5.52 3.92
N PHE A 436 9.86 -5.84 4.77
CA PHE A 436 11.15 -5.16 4.79
C PHE A 436 12.26 -6.17 5.07
N VAL A 437 13.29 -6.20 4.23
CA VAL A 437 14.47 -7.04 4.42
C VAL A 437 15.58 -6.19 5.01
N SER A 438 16.06 -6.54 6.21
CA SER A 438 17.22 -5.90 6.81
C SER A 438 18.53 -6.37 6.15
N SER A 439 19.57 -5.56 6.29
CA SER A 439 20.96 -5.91 5.94
C SER A 439 21.45 -7.21 6.58
N GLU A 440 20.92 -7.57 7.75
CA GLU A 440 21.24 -8.82 8.46
C GLU A 440 20.49 -10.07 7.93
N GLY A 441 19.75 -9.95 6.81
CA GLY A 441 19.03 -11.09 6.24
C GLY A 441 17.80 -11.53 7.04
N THR A 442 17.10 -10.58 7.68
CA THR A 442 15.82 -10.82 8.35
C THR A 442 14.70 -10.12 7.59
N LEU A 443 13.64 -10.86 7.28
CA LEU A 443 12.40 -10.34 6.72
C LEU A 443 11.46 -9.93 7.86
N TYR A 444 11.18 -8.63 7.95
CA TYR A 444 10.17 -8.06 8.84
C TYR A 444 8.85 -7.89 8.10
N LEU A 445 7.75 -8.16 8.81
CA LEU A 445 6.39 -8.06 8.32
C LEU A 445 5.57 -7.22 9.29
N GLY A 446 5.02 -6.11 8.81
CA GLY A 446 4.08 -5.27 9.55
C GLY A 446 2.64 -5.51 9.11
N THR A 447 1.72 -5.64 10.06
CA THR A 447 0.29 -5.79 9.76
C THR A 447 -0.46 -4.47 9.80
N ALA A 448 -1.65 -4.47 9.22
CA ALA A 448 -2.68 -3.49 9.52
C ALA A 448 -3.87 -4.19 10.19
N ASN A 449 -4.35 -3.60 11.29
CA ASN A 449 -5.37 -4.13 12.18
C ASN A 449 -6.04 -2.96 12.91
N PRO A 450 -7.22 -2.51 12.44
CA PRO A 450 -7.88 -1.34 12.98
C PRO A 450 -8.65 -1.60 14.28
N PHE A 451 -8.77 -2.87 14.68
CA PHE A 451 -9.57 -3.29 15.83
C PHE A 451 -8.73 -3.39 17.11
N GLN A 452 -7.48 -3.80 16.97
CA GLN A 452 -6.63 -4.20 18.09
C GLN A 452 -5.24 -3.54 18.06
N GLY A 453 -4.89 -2.84 16.99
CA GLY A 453 -3.55 -2.32 16.74
C GLY A 453 -2.70 -3.29 15.92
N CYS A 454 -1.71 -2.76 15.20
CA CYS A 454 -0.84 -3.52 14.31
C CYS A 454 0.12 -4.45 15.05
N GLU A 455 0.68 -5.39 14.30
CA GLU A 455 1.67 -6.36 14.75
C GLU A 455 2.91 -6.30 13.86
N VAL A 456 4.07 -6.61 14.43
CA VAL A 456 5.31 -6.84 13.69
C VAL A 456 5.80 -8.26 13.94
N TRP A 457 6.21 -8.90 12.86
CA TRP A 457 6.73 -10.26 12.81
C TRP A 457 8.09 -10.26 12.13
N GLU A 458 8.94 -11.23 12.46
CA GLU A 458 10.23 -11.43 11.80
C GLU A 458 10.37 -12.87 11.30
N LYS A 459 11.11 -13.06 10.21
CA LYS A 459 11.61 -14.34 9.73
C LYS A 459 13.08 -14.18 9.38
N ARG A 460 13.95 -14.96 10.02
CA ARG A 460 15.39 -14.99 9.69
C ARG A 460 15.61 -15.88 8.46
N ALA A 461 16.65 -15.58 7.70
CA ALA A 461 17.18 -16.52 6.72
C ALA A 461 17.63 -17.78 7.48
N ASP A 462 17.30 -18.95 6.93
CA ASP A 462 17.66 -20.24 7.52
C ASP A 462 19.18 -20.52 7.36
#